data_AF-A0A9E5GL00-F1
#
_entry.id   AF-A0A9E5GL00-F1
#
_cell.length_a   1.000
_cell.length_b   1.000
_cell.length_c   1.000
_cell.angle_alpha   90.00
_cell.angle_beta   90.00
_cell.angle_gamma   90.00
#
_symmetry.space_group_name_H-M   'P 1'
#
loop_
_entity.id
_entity.type
_entity.pdbx_description
1 polymer ?
#
loop_
_entity_poly.entity_id
_entity_poly.type
_entity_poly.pdbx_seq_one_letter_code
_entity_poly.pdbx_strand_id
1 'polypeptide(L)'
;PKANTARLQNFSDPVMLTEIINTEDHEGSGVFDARRRTFYFTRCMDVKQAQLGCGIYQTRKAGINWQDPSPVVLTTDSSESVGHPHLIDDKVMVFAGDMTDGRGGKDLWITTFDKKKRGWGMPVNMGPLVNTTGDELFPYVHDGYLYFASTGHPGMGGYDLFRIALDKDNLPKGSVMNLQAPINSPADDFNLILRPGDIMDGYFVSNRSDGKGSNDIWSLYQVPKKHQISGNVLSSKDQSPIAGVTVKVRGKNGFSQIVQTDGYGNFTVDSDDLQADETYSFAFERKKFLRNGTAGNTMGLTLENYSFQEASNVYMHTMSVAGSMEPIEIPIVLPEVNFDLAKWDLRPTAQVALDTVARTMVRNPNIVIQLRSHTDYRDADDKNVILSQKRADTCVKYLISKGVRADRLEAVGMGEGTPFVIAGNYEGFGKGAFKEGTELTEALIRKMNKANQEIAHQINRRTDFRVLRDDYVPPVDEAALANTDEAGQTKGDEVAVRGVIYVVGDRESYSVICKSNNITLASLKKLNGDLRGVRPFPGMQMKVTDGGDYAWFDKDHRQIQRNETWKTIAKELGMKLKALKALNPEYGKELSAGGYLLVQ
;
A
#
# COMPACT_ATOMS: atom_id res chain seq x y z
N PRO A 1 1.33 -31.78 -0.24
CA PRO A 1 0.76 -32.45 -1.43
C PRO A 1 -0.67 -32.00 -1.85
N LYS A 2 -1.09 -30.74 -1.59
CA LYS A 2 -2.36 -30.19 -2.12
C LYS A 2 -2.25 -28.74 -2.61
N ALA A 3 -1.05 -28.30 -3.00
CA ALA A 3 -0.78 -26.89 -3.23
C ALA A 3 -1.07 -26.41 -4.68
N ASN A 4 -1.42 -27.32 -5.61
CA ASN A 4 -1.60 -27.01 -7.03
C ASN A 4 -3.06 -27.10 -7.56
N THR A 5 -4.06 -27.16 -6.66
CA THR A 5 -5.44 -27.48 -7.06
C THR A 5 -6.30 -26.29 -7.50
N ALA A 6 -5.78 -25.06 -7.42
CA ALA A 6 -6.62 -23.88 -7.58
C ALA A 6 -7.19 -23.66 -8.99
N ARG A 7 -6.68 -24.31 -10.06
CA ARG A 7 -7.26 -24.15 -11.42
C ARG A 7 -6.76 -25.13 -12.49
N LEU A 8 -6.24 -26.31 -12.13
CA LEU A 8 -6.07 -27.38 -13.13
C LEU A 8 -7.46 -27.84 -13.57
N GLN A 9 -7.95 -27.25 -14.66
CA GLN A 9 -9.17 -27.73 -15.29
C GLN A 9 -8.90 -29.14 -15.80
N ASN A 10 -9.71 -30.10 -15.33
CA ASN A 10 -9.69 -31.44 -15.86
C ASN A 10 -10.45 -31.44 -17.18
N PHE A 11 -9.74 -31.18 -18.27
CA PHE A 11 -10.25 -31.49 -19.61
C PHE A 11 -10.41 -33.00 -19.73
N SER A 12 -11.51 -33.43 -20.36
CA SER A 12 -11.58 -34.81 -20.86
C SER A 12 -10.56 -34.99 -21.98
N ASP A 13 -10.28 -36.24 -22.33
CA ASP A 13 -9.52 -36.53 -23.55
C ASP A 13 -10.18 -35.84 -24.77
N PRO A 14 -9.38 -35.28 -25.69
CA PRO A 14 -9.90 -34.63 -26.88
C PRO A 14 -10.65 -35.65 -27.74
N VAL A 15 -11.85 -35.26 -28.19
CA VAL A 15 -12.66 -36.08 -29.09
C VAL A 15 -12.58 -35.45 -30.48
N MET A 16 -12.19 -36.25 -31.47
CA MET A 16 -12.18 -35.81 -32.86
C MET A 16 -13.58 -35.41 -33.31
N LEU A 17 -13.68 -34.31 -34.05
CA LEU A 17 -14.88 -34.00 -34.81
C LEU A 17 -15.02 -34.99 -35.97
N THR A 18 -16.23 -35.12 -36.50
CA THR A 18 -16.55 -36.05 -37.60
C THR A 18 -15.65 -35.82 -38.82
N GLU A 19 -15.39 -36.86 -39.61
CA GLU A 19 -14.50 -36.85 -40.79
C GLU A 19 -14.88 -35.80 -41.85
N ILE A 20 -16.13 -35.34 -41.88
CA ILE A 20 -16.55 -34.24 -42.77
C ILE A 20 -15.95 -32.87 -42.38
N ILE A 21 -15.48 -32.72 -41.14
CA ILE A 21 -14.79 -31.53 -40.64
C ILE A 21 -13.29 -31.77 -40.61
N ASN A 22 -12.85 -32.89 -40.02
CA ASN A 22 -11.44 -33.26 -39.88
C ASN A 22 -11.02 -34.17 -41.04
N THR A 23 -10.54 -33.57 -42.14
CA THR A 23 -10.24 -34.28 -43.38
C THR A 23 -8.74 -34.54 -43.53
N GLU A 24 -8.28 -34.92 -44.73
CA GLU A 24 -6.84 -34.98 -45.05
C GLU A 24 -6.26 -33.59 -45.38
N ASP A 25 -7.12 -32.59 -45.64
CA ASP A 25 -6.72 -31.19 -45.85
C ASP A 25 -6.29 -30.52 -44.54
N HIS A 26 -5.73 -29.31 -44.64
CA HIS A 26 -5.42 -28.52 -43.46
C HIS A 26 -6.65 -27.76 -42.94
N GLU A 27 -7.22 -28.22 -41.83
CA GLU A 27 -8.20 -27.45 -41.06
C GLU A 27 -7.62 -26.81 -39.79
N GLY A 28 -8.10 -25.61 -39.49
CA GLY A 28 -7.69 -24.88 -38.29
C GLY A 28 -8.63 -23.73 -37.98
N SER A 29 -8.44 -23.11 -36.81
CA SER A 29 -9.12 -21.90 -36.33
C SER A 29 -10.61 -21.82 -36.67
N GLY A 30 -11.46 -22.10 -35.69
CA GLY A 30 -12.91 -22.07 -35.89
C GLY A 30 -13.67 -21.37 -34.76
N VAL A 31 -14.89 -21.00 -35.07
CA VAL A 31 -15.81 -20.31 -34.17
C VAL A 31 -17.23 -20.87 -34.34
N PHE A 32 -17.91 -21.05 -33.23
CA PHE A 32 -19.33 -21.40 -33.24
C PHE A 32 -20.18 -20.13 -33.21
N ASP A 33 -21.36 -20.18 -33.83
CA ASP A 33 -22.41 -19.23 -33.50
C ASP A 33 -22.79 -19.31 -32.01
N ALA A 34 -23.46 -18.29 -31.48
CA ALA A 34 -23.81 -18.22 -30.06
C ALA A 34 -24.66 -19.42 -29.59
N ARG A 35 -25.36 -20.09 -30.51
CA ARG A 35 -26.20 -21.27 -30.23
C ARG A 35 -25.47 -22.60 -30.43
N ARG A 36 -24.19 -22.59 -30.84
CA ARG A 36 -23.39 -23.77 -31.22
C ARG A 36 -24.09 -24.68 -32.23
N ARG A 37 -24.87 -24.09 -33.13
CA ARG A 37 -25.57 -24.77 -34.23
C ARG A 37 -24.82 -24.66 -35.54
N THR A 38 -24.11 -23.56 -35.75
CA THR A 38 -23.29 -23.33 -36.94
C THR A 38 -21.84 -23.25 -36.51
N PHE A 39 -20.96 -23.96 -37.20
CA PHE A 39 -19.52 -23.92 -36.99
C PHE A 39 -18.87 -23.34 -38.23
N TYR A 40 -18.07 -22.30 -38.03
CA TYR A 40 -17.25 -21.67 -39.07
C TYR A 40 -15.80 -22.03 -38.80
N PHE A 41 -15.04 -22.44 -39.81
CA PHE A 41 -13.65 -22.86 -39.64
C PHE A 41 -12.84 -22.64 -40.92
N THR A 42 -11.52 -22.58 -40.78
CA THR A 42 -10.61 -22.44 -41.92
C THR A 42 -10.30 -23.81 -42.50
N ARG A 43 -10.30 -23.92 -43.82
CA ARG A 43 -9.83 -25.11 -44.55
C ARG A 43 -8.99 -24.69 -45.74
N CYS A 44 -7.80 -25.25 -45.87
CA CYS A 44 -6.89 -25.05 -47.00
C CYS A 44 -6.84 -26.36 -47.79
N MET A 45 -7.57 -26.40 -48.92
CA MET A 45 -7.67 -27.62 -49.74
C MET A 45 -6.42 -27.81 -50.59
N ASP A 46 -5.88 -29.03 -50.62
CA ASP A 46 -4.78 -29.40 -51.52
C ASP A 46 -5.32 -30.12 -52.76
N VAL A 47 -5.62 -29.33 -53.81
CA VAL A 47 -6.13 -29.85 -55.07
C VAL A 47 -5.01 -29.91 -56.11
N LYS A 48 -4.68 -31.12 -56.56
CA LYS A 48 -3.68 -31.32 -57.63
C LYS A 48 -4.00 -30.46 -58.86
N GLN A 49 -3.00 -29.69 -59.30
CA GLN A 49 -3.07 -28.81 -60.47
C GLN A 49 -4.00 -27.59 -60.33
N ALA A 50 -4.42 -27.25 -59.11
CA ALA A 50 -5.11 -25.99 -58.81
C ALA A 50 -4.36 -25.23 -57.71
N GLN A 51 -4.15 -23.92 -57.92
CA GLN A 51 -3.62 -23.04 -56.87
C GLN A 51 -4.81 -22.44 -56.12
N LEU A 52 -5.08 -22.95 -54.93
CA LEU A 52 -6.18 -22.49 -54.07
C LEU A 52 -5.62 -21.84 -52.81
N GLY A 53 -6.22 -20.71 -52.41
CA GLY A 53 -6.01 -20.15 -51.08
C GLY A 53 -6.78 -20.94 -50.01
N CYS A 54 -6.56 -20.59 -48.74
CA CYS A 54 -7.42 -21.09 -47.67
C CYS A 54 -8.80 -20.42 -47.76
N GLY A 55 -9.85 -21.14 -47.35
CA GLY A 55 -11.21 -20.63 -47.29
C GLY A 55 -11.82 -20.79 -45.90
N ILE A 56 -12.81 -19.93 -45.60
CA ILE A 56 -13.69 -20.11 -44.45
C ILE A 56 -14.87 -20.97 -44.89
N TYR A 57 -15.10 -22.08 -44.20
CA TYR A 57 -16.21 -23.00 -44.42
C TYR A 57 -17.20 -22.89 -43.27
N GLN A 58 -18.46 -23.22 -43.55
CA GLN A 58 -19.49 -23.34 -42.54
C GLN A 58 -20.15 -24.73 -42.59
N THR A 59 -20.49 -25.28 -41.43
CA THR A 59 -21.32 -26.47 -41.31
C THR A 59 -22.38 -26.28 -40.22
N ARG A 60 -23.50 -27.00 -40.32
CA ARG A 60 -24.60 -26.95 -39.36
C ARG A 60 -24.77 -28.29 -38.65
N LYS A 61 -25.05 -28.21 -37.35
CA LYS A 61 -25.35 -29.38 -36.54
C LYS A 61 -26.74 -29.94 -36.90
N ALA A 62 -26.79 -31.23 -37.18
CA ALA A 62 -28.00 -32.00 -37.45
C ALA A 62 -28.10 -33.17 -36.44
N GLY A 63 -28.81 -32.96 -35.34
CA GLY A 63 -28.85 -33.92 -34.22
C GLY A 63 -27.50 -34.00 -33.50
N ILE A 64 -26.90 -35.19 -33.48
CA ILE A 64 -25.53 -35.39 -32.98
C ILE A 64 -24.46 -35.22 -34.06
N ASN A 65 -24.84 -35.18 -35.34
CA ASN A 65 -23.94 -35.12 -36.49
C ASN A 65 -23.83 -33.70 -37.05
N TRP A 66 -22.91 -33.53 -38.00
CA TRP A 66 -22.73 -32.30 -38.79
C TRP A 66 -23.18 -32.52 -40.23
N GLN A 67 -23.60 -31.45 -40.92
CA GLN A 67 -23.89 -31.47 -42.35
C GLN A 67 -22.61 -31.25 -43.15
N ASP A 68 -22.61 -31.59 -44.44
CA ASP A 68 -21.47 -31.32 -45.32
C ASP A 68 -21.10 -29.82 -45.28
N PRO A 69 -19.83 -29.47 -45.03
CA PRO A 69 -19.41 -28.08 -45.01
C PRO A 69 -19.55 -27.42 -46.39
N SER A 70 -20.00 -26.17 -46.39
CA SER A 70 -20.07 -25.32 -47.58
C SER A 70 -19.17 -24.11 -47.43
N PRO A 71 -18.50 -23.63 -48.49
CA PRO A 71 -17.66 -22.44 -48.41
C PRO A 71 -18.48 -21.18 -48.09
N VAL A 72 -17.87 -20.27 -47.33
CA VAL A 72 -18.34 -18.91 -47.13
C VAL A 72 -17.67 -18.02 -48.18
N VAL A 73 -18.48 -17.52 -49.12
CA VAL A 73 -17.97 -16.70 -50.23
C VAL A 73 -17.65 -15.29 -49.73
N LEU A 74 -16.37 -15.00 -49.52
CA LEU A 74 -15.86 -13.69 -49.08
C LEU A 74 -15.00 -12.99 -50.14
N THR A 75 -14.46 -13.76 -51.08
CA THR A 75 -13.68 -13.30 -52.23
C THR A 75 -14.24 -13.93 -53.52
N THR A 76 -13.99 -13.27 -54.65
CA THR A 76 -14.29 -13.79 -56.00
C THR A 76 -13.09 -14.50 -56.64
N ASP A 77 -11.89 -14.36 -56.09
CA ASP A 77 -10.67 -15.03 -56.57
C ASP A 77 -10.37 -16.23 -55.68
N SER A 78 -10.35 -17.43 -56.26
CA SER A 78 -10.09 -18.67 -55.51
C SER A 78 -8.64 -18.85 -55.08
N SER A 79 -7.73 -18.01 -55.57
CA SER A 79 -6.32 -18.00 -55.16
C SER A 79 -6.06 -17.15 -53.92
N GLU A 80 -6.98 -16.23 -53.59
CA GLU A 80 -6.93 -15.44 -52.36
C GLU A 80 -7.22 -16.31 -51.13
N SER A 81 -6.58 -15.95 -50.01
CA SER A 81 -6.64 -16.75 -48.79
C SER A 81 -7.43 -16.02 -47.71
N VAL A 82 -8.43 -16.68 -47.14
CA VAL A 82 -9.22 -16.17 -46.01
C VAL A 82 -9.33 -17.23 -44.91
N GLY A 83 -9.25 -16.81 -43.66
CA GLY A 83 -9.26 -17.72 -42.52
C GLY A 83 -9.42 -17.03 -41.18
N HIS A 84 -9.30 -17.83 -40.13
CA HIS A 84 -9.31 -17.39 -38.73
C HIS A 84 -10.56 -16.57 -38.36
N PRO A 85 -11.77 -17.11 -38.59
CA PRO A 85 -13.01 -16.37 -38.34
C PRO A 85 -13.24 -16.14 -36.84
N HIS A 86 -13.78 -14.96 -36.53
CA HIS A 86 -14.38 -14.62 -35.25
C HIS A 86 -15.74 -13.95 -35.46
N LEU A 87 -16.71 -14.25 -34.62
CA LEU A 87 -18.07 -13.71 -34.71
C LEU A 87 -18.38 -12.72 -33.58
N ILE A 88 -19.01 -11.61 -33.94
CA ILE A 88 -19.60 -10.65 -32.99
C ILE A 88 -21.12 -10.73 -33.14
N ASP A 89 -21.81 -11.13 -32.08
CA ASP A 89 -23.28 -11.25 -32.00
C ASP A 89 -23.95 -12.04 -33.14
N ASP A 90 -23.25 -13.01 -33.74
CA ASP A 90 -23.66 -13.77 -34.93
C ASP A 90 -24.04 -12.89 -36.16
N LYS A 91 -23.67 -11.60 -36.15
CA LYS A 91 -24.05 -10.62 -37.19
C LYS A 91 -22.85 -10.05 -37.92
N VAL A 92 -21.69 -10.06 -37.29
CA VAL A 92 -20.45 -9.54 -37.83
C VAL A 92 -19.42 -10.66 -37.78
N MET A 93 -18.62 -10.78 -38.82
CA MET A 93 -17.47 -11.65 -38.85
C MET A 93 -16.22 -10.79 -39.04
N VAL A 94 -15.25 -10.98 -38.16
CA VAL A 94 -13.88 -10.49 -38.31
C VAL A 94 -13.03 -11.69 -38.69
N PHE A 95 -12.16 -11.55 -39.69
CA PHE A 95 -11.34 -12.65 -40.18
C PHE A 95 -10.02 -12.13 -40.75
N ALA A 96 -9.05 -13.01 -40.92
CA ALA A 96 -7.78 -12.70 -41.56
C ALA A 96 -7.84 -13.06 -43.05
N GLY A 97 -7.24 -12.22 -43.90
CA GLY A 97 -7.22 -12.46 -45.34
C GLY A 97 -6.03 -11.84 -46.05
N ASP A 98 -5.48 -12.59 -47.00
CA ASP A 98 -4.54 -12.12 -48.03
C ASP A 98 -5.35 -11.93 -49.31
N MET A 99 -5.91 -10.71 -49.44
CA MET A 99 -6.87 -10.34 -50.48
C MET A 99 -6.42 -9.06 -51.17
N THR A 100 -6.91 -8.85 -52.39
CA THR A 100 -6.75 -7.59 -53.12
C THR A 100 -7.20 -6.40 -52.27
N ASP A 101 -6.50 -5.27 -52.38
CA ASP A 101 -6.68 -4.07 -51.54
C ASP A 101 -6.29 -4.23 -50.06
N GLY A 102 -5.54 -5.29 -49.75
CA GLY A 102 -4.78 -5.41 -48.51
C GLY A 102 -3.67 -4.36 -48.38
N ARG A 103 -3.14 -4.22 -47.17
CA ARG A 103 -2.08 -3.29 -46.79
C ARG A 103 -0.70 -3.95 -46.75
N GLY A 104 -0.64 -5.22 -46.39
CA GLY A 104 0.61 -5.94 -46.09
C GLY A 104 0.53 -7.41 -46.52
N GLY A 105 0.95 -8.30 -45.62
CA GLY A 105 0.73 -9.74 -45.77
C GLY A 105 -0.75 -10.06 -45.57
N LYS A 106 -1.06 -10.89 -44.57
CA LYS A 106 -2.45 -11.11 -44.17
C LYS A 106 -2.94 -9.93 -43.36
N ASP A 107 -4.11 -9.43 -43.70
CA ASP A 107 -4.76 -8.33 -43.00
C ASP A 107 -6.02 -8.80 -42.27
N LEU A 108 -6.50 -8.01 -41.31
CA LEU A 108 -7.83 -8.19 -40.73
C LEU A 108 -8.91 -7.47 -41.53
N TRP A 109 -10.00 -8.19 -41.76
CA TRP A 109 -11.17 -7.77 -42.52
C TRP A 109 -12.44 -7.98 -41.71
N ILE A 110 -13.46 -7.17 -42.00
CA ILE A 110 -14.76 -7.22 -41.34
C ILE A 110 -15.89 -7.34 -42.37
N THR A 111 -16.88 -8.19 -42.10
CA THR A 111 -18.09 -8.31 -42.91
C THR A 111 -19.34 -8.46 -42.04
N THR A 112 -20.50 -8.18 -42.62
CA THR A 112 -21.80 -8.26 -41.94
C THR A 112 -22.70 -9.30 -42.59
N PHE A 113 -23.51 -9.99 -41.79
CA PHE A 113 -24.43 -11.00 -42.27
C PHE A 113 -25.68 -10.37 -42.86
N ASP A 114 -25.92 -10.60 -44.15
CA ASP A 114 -27.14 -10.19 -44.85
C ASP A 114 -28.23 -11.27 -44.66
N LYS A 115 -29.20 -10.96 -43.80
CA LYS A 115 -30.34 -11.85 -43.52
C LYS A 115 -31.21 -12.13 -44.74
N LYS A 116 -31.33 -11.19 -45.69
CA LYS A 116 -32.16 -11.35 -46.89
C LYS A 116 -31.50 -12.30 -47.89
N LYS A 117 -30.18 -12.17 -48.06
CA LYS A 117 -29.38 -13.03 -48.93
C LYS A 117 -28.94 -14.34 -48.26
N ARG A 118 -29.12 -14.45 -46.94
CA ARG A 118 -28.68 -15.59 -46.11
C ARG A 118 -27.19 -15.88 -46.27
N GLY A 119 -26.37 -14.84 -46.35
CA GLY A 119 -24.94 -14.92 -46.57
C GLY A 119 -24.20 -13.70 -46.03
N TRP A 120 -22.88 -13.72 -46.11
CA TRP A 120 -22.03 -12.61 -45.68
C TRP A 120 -21.90 -11.56 -46.80
N GLY A 121 -21.81 -10.29 -46.42
CA GLY A 121 -21.61 -9.18 -47.34
C GLY A 121 -20.16 -9.09 -47.84
N MET A 122 -19.90 -8.09 -48.69
CA MET A 122 -18.55 -7.80 -49.17
C MET A 122 -17.67 -7.35 -47.99
N PRO A 123 -16.50 -7.96 -47.78
CA PRO A 123 -15.59 -7.58 -46.70
C PRO A 123 -15.04 -6.15 -46.86
N VAL A 124 -14.68 -5.55 -45.73
CA VAL A 124 -14.02 -4.25 -45.65
C VAL A 124 -12.72 -4.40 -44.86
N ASN A 125 -11.61 -3.84 -45.34
CA ASN A 125 -10.33 -3.86 -44.64
C ASN A 125 -10.45 -3.04 -43.33
N MET A 126 -9.95 -3.56 -42.21
CA MET A 126 -10.09 -2.90 -40.90
C MET A 126 -9.17 -1.67 -40.71
N GLY A 127 -8.36 -1.36 -41.72
CA GLY A 127 -7.62 -0.12 -41.83
C GLY A 127 -6.29 -0.09 -41.08
N PRO A 128 -5.56 1.03 -41.18
CA PRO A 128 -4.13 1.11 -40.84
C PRO A 128 -3.85 1.15 -39.33
N LEU A 129 -4.88 1.20 -38.49
CA LEU A 129 -4.69 1.10 -37.04
C LEU A 129 -4.33 -0.33 -36.64
N VAL A 130 -4.93 -1.32 -37.30
CA VAL A 130 -4.72 -2.75 -37.02
C VAL A 130 -3.78 -3.34 -38.04
N ASN A 131 -4.01 -3.06 -39.32
CA ASN A 131 -3.25 -3.68 -40.41
C ASN A 131 -1.92 -2.96 -40.65
N THR A 132 -0.87 -3.73 -40.89
CA THR A 132 0.51 -3.25 -41.06
C THR A 132 1.06 -3.71 -42.42
N THR A 133 2.38 -3.67 -42.60
CA THR A 133 3.04 -4.32 -43.74
C THR A 133 3.34 -5.80 -43.46
N GLY A 134 3.14 -6.26 -42.22
CA GLY A 134 3.34 -7.65 -41.80
C GLY A 134 2.07 -8.49 -41.93
N ASP A 135 2.01 -9.59 -41.17
CA ASP A 135 0.84 -10.45 -41.04
C ASP A 135 0.06 -10.10 -39.76
N GLU A 136 -1.25 -9.89 -39.88
CA GLU A 136 -2.23 -9.81 -38.79
C GLU A 136 -3.21 -10.98 -38.86
N LEU A 137 -3.26 -11.78 -37.79
CA LEU A 137 -3.99 -13.04 -37.74
C LEU A 137 -4.75 -13.23 -36.42
N PHE A 138 -5.60 -14.27 -36.40
CA PHE A 138 -6.32 -14.75 -35.21
C PHE A 138 -7.11 -13.66 -34.47
N PRO A 139 -8.03 -12.96 -35.17
CA PRO A 139 -8.86 -11.96 -34.51
C PRO A 139 -9.73 -12.61 -33.44
N TYR A 140 -9.88 -11.92 -32.31
CA TYR A 140 -10.75 -12.33 -31.21
C TYR A 140 -11.33 -11.07 -30.56
N VAL A 141 -12.66 -10.95 -30.51
CA VAL A 141 -13.32 -9.81 -29.88
C VAL A 141 -13.86 -10.22 -28.51
N HIS A 142 -13.52 -9.42 -27.50
CA HIS A 142 -13.96 -9.63 -26.13
C HIS A 142 -14.03 -8.30 -25.38
N ASP A 143 -15.13 -8.06 -24.64
CA ASP A 143 -15.36 -6.88 -23.81
C ASP A 143 -15.04 -5.53 -24.50
N GLY A 144 -15.42 -5.40 -25.78
CA GLY A 144 -15.23 -4.18 -26.56
C GLY A 144 -13.80 -3.97 -27.10
N TYR A 145 -12.94 -4.98 -26.98
CA TYR A 145 -11.59 -4.97 -27.56
C TYR A 145 -11.47 -6.03 -28.64
N LEU A 146 -10.76 -5.69 -29.73
CA LEU A 146 -10.21 -6.64 -30.68
C LEU A 146 -8.81 -7.03 -30.22
N TYR A 147 -8.60 -8.32 -30.03
CA TYR A 147 -7.33 -8.97 -29.83
C TYR A 147 -6.90 -9.64 -31.14
N PHE A 148 -5.61 -9.60 -31.45
CA PHE A 148 -5.06 -10.19 -32.67
C PHE A 148 -3.57 -10.45 -32.50
N ALA A 149 -3.02 -11.35 -33.30
CA ALA A 149 -1.59 -11.57 -33.41
C ALA A 149 -1.02 -10.76 -34.58
N SER A 150 0.16 -10.16 -34.43
CA SER A 150 0.83 -9.44 -35.52
C SER A 150 2.34 -9.66 -35.51
N THR A 151 2.93 -9.68 -36.71
CA THR A 151 4.39 -9.64 -36.94
C THR A 151 4.90 -8.24 -37.33
N GLY A 152 4.00 -7.27 -37.58
CA GLY A 152 4.37 -5.95 -38.10
C GLY A 152 4.24 -4.79 -37.10
N HIS A 153 3.48 -4.97 -36.01
CA HIS A 153 3.49 -4.00 -34.91
C HIS A 153 4.76 -4.12 -34.05
N PRO A 154 5.23 -3.03 -33.41
CA PRO A 154 6.36 -3.12 -32.47
C PRO A 154 6.09 -4.13 -31.35
N GLY A 155 6.85 -5.23 -31.38
CA GLY A 155 6.65 -6.40 -30.53
C GLY A 155 7.92 -6.89 -29.84
N MET A 156 7.89 -8.13 -29.39
CA MET A 156 8.95 -8.82 -28.65
C MET A 156 9.53 -10.02 -29.40
N GLY A 157 8.84 -10.54 -30.43
CA GLY A 157 9.17 -11.79 -31.10
C GLY A 157 8.56 -11.89 -32.50
N GLY A 158 8.19 -13.12 -32.89
CA GLY A 158 7.55 -13.40 -34.18
C GLY A 158 6.12 -12.87 -34.21
N TYR A 159 5.13 -13.73 -34.03
CA TYR A 159 3.78 -13.27 -33.72
C TYR A 159 3.69 -12.79 -32.27
N ASP A 160 3.22 -11.56 -32.08
CA ASP A 160 2.91 -11.01 -30.76
C ASP A 160 1.40 -10.74 -30.64
N LEU A 161 0.83 -10.92 -29.45
CA LEU A 161 -0.55 -10.55 -29.16
C LEU A 161 -0.68 -9.06 -28.87
N PHE A 162 -1.65 -8.44 -29.54
CA PHE A 162 -2.02 -7.04 -29.38
C PHE A 162 -3.51 -6.89 -29.08
N ARG A 163 -3.89 -5.72 -28.57
CA ARG A 163 -5.30 -5.32 -28.46
C ARG A 163 -5.54 -3.88 -28.90
N ILE A 164 -6.75 -3.62 -29.38
CA ILE A 164 -7.26 -2.27 -29.66
C ILE A 164 -8.74 -2.18 -29.29
N ALA A 165 -9.19 -1.01 -28.82
CA ALA A 165 -10.59 -0.79 -28.53
C ALA A 165 -11.41 -0.74 -29.82
N LEU A 166 -12.64 -1.25 -29.78
CA LEU A 166 -13.61 -1.10 -30.86
C LEU A 166 -14.61 0.01 -30.54
N ASP A 167 -15.09 0.70 -31.56
CA ASP A 167 -16.22 1.61 -31.44
C ASP A 167 -17.57 0.89 -31.54
N LYS A 168 -18.66 1.67 -31.51
CA LYS A 168 -20.03 1.15 -31.60
C LYS A 168 -20.37 0.43 -32.91
N ASP A 169 -19.57 0.67 -33.96
CA ASP A 169 -19.74 0.10 -35.29
C ASP A 169 -18.75 -1.08 -35.50
N ASN A 170 -18.09 -1.54 -34.43
CA ASN A 170 -17.06 -2.58 -34.39
C ASN A 170 -15.79 -2.24 -35.18
N LEU A 171 -15.49 -0.95 -35.36
CA LEU A 171 -14.26 -0.51 -36.01
C LEU A 171 -13.17 -0.15 -34.98
N PRO A 172 -11.88 -0.37 -35.30
CA PRO A 172 -10.78 -0.06 -34.39
C PRO A 172 -10.70 1.44 -34.05
N LYS A 173 -10.45 1.74 -32.77
CA LYS A 173 -10.34 3.11 -32.26
C LYS A 173 -9.20 3.25 -31.25
N GLY A 174 -8.43 4.32 -31.40
CA GLY A 174 -7.34 4.65 -30.48
C GLY A 174 -6.02 4.02 -30.92
N SER A 175 -5.23 3.55 -29.95
CA SER A 175 -3.89 3.00 -30.19
C SER A 175 -3.87 1.50 -29.92
N VAL A 176 -3.14 0.78 -30.77
CA VAL A 176 -2.80 -0.63 -30.54
C VAL A 176 -1.87 -0.75 -29.34
N MET A 177 -2.12 -1.74 -28.49
CA MET A 177 -1.31 -2.05 -27.31
C MET A 177 -0.77 -3.48 -27.41
N ASN A 178 0.55 -3.64 -27.31
CA ASN A 178 1.20 -4.94 -27.11
C ASN A 178 0.85 -5.48 -25.72
N LEU A 179 0.56 -6.79 -25.58
CA LEU A 179 0.19 -7.39 -24.29
C LEU A 179 1.38 -7.65 -23.35
N GLN A 180 2.61 -7.45 -23.82
CA GLN A 180 3.88 -7.54 -23.08
C GLN A 180 4.11 -8.88 -22.39
N ALA A 181 5.31 -9.06 -21.81
CA ALA A 181 5.56 -10.19 -20.92
C ALA A 181 4.63 -10.14 -19.69
N PRO A 182 4.16 -11.29 -19.17
CA PRO A 182 4.51 -12.66 -19.58
C PRO A 182 3.61 -13.26 -20.68
N ILE A 183 2.67 -12.49 -21.23
CA ILE A 183 1.76 -12.98 -22.28
C ILE A 183 2.55 -13.16 -23.58
N ASN A 184 3.21 -12.09 -24.03
CA ASN A 184 4.15 -12.13 -25.14
C ASN A 184 5.54 -12.55 -24.69
N SER A 185 6.27 -13.17 -25.61
CA SER A 185 7.58 -13.74 -25.45
C SER A 185 8.44 -13.47 -26.70
N PRO A 186 9.72 -13.87 -26.71
CA PRO A 186 10.53 -13.83 -27.94
C PRO A 186 10.08 -14.83 -29.04
N ALA A 187 9.09 -15.68 -28.76
CA ALA A 187 8.59 -16.72 -29.65
C ALA A 187 7.35 -16.22 -30.43
N ASP A 188 6.58 -17.12 -31.04
CA ASP A 188 5.25 -16.83 -31.57
C ASP A 188 4.20 -17.02 -30.47
N ASP A 189 3.40 -15.99 -30.23
CA ASP A 189 2.27 -15.96 -29.30
C ASP A 189 1.01 -15.48 -30.06
N PHE A 190 -0.01 -16.34 -30.15
CA PHE A 190 -1.18 -16.08 -31.00
C PHE A 190 -2.46 -16.78 -30.51
N ASN A 191 -3.58 -16.50 -31.16
CA ASN A 191 -4.88 -17.14 -30.93
C ASN A 191 -5.35 -17.12 -29.46
N LEU A 192 -5.44 -15.91 -28.89
CA LEU A 192 -5.92 -15.67 -27.53
C LEU A 192 -7.44 -15.87 -27.44
N ILE A 193 -7.88 -16.61 -26.43
CA ILE A 193 -9.28 -16.77 -26.05
C ILE A 193 -9.42 -16.51 -24.54
N LEU A 194 -10.23 -15.51 -24.19
CA LEU A 194 -10.49 -15.13 -22.80
C LEU A 194 -11.79 -15.75 -22.29
N ARG A 195 -11.85 -16.05 -20.99
CA ARG A 195 -13.08 -16.53 -20.36
C ARG A 195 -14.04 -15.36 -20.14
N PRO A 196 -15.37 -15.59 -20.20
CA PRO A 196 -16.35 -14.55 -19.93
C PRO A 196 -16.14 -13.87 -18.57
N GLY A 197 -16.05 -12.54 -18.57
CA GLY A 197 -16.02 -11.71 -17.36
C GLY A 197 -14.66 -11.50 -16.72
N ASP A 198 -13.57 -12.06 -17.27
CA ASP A 198 -12.21 -11.85 -16.76
C ASP A 198 -11.18 -11.79 -17.91
N ILE A 199 -10.61 -10.60 -18.12
CA ILE A 199 -9.57 -10.38 -19.13
C ILE A 199 -8.22 -11.02 -18.78
N MET A 200 -8.07 -11.52 -17.56
CA MET A 200 -6.85 -12.12 -17.05
C MET A 200 -6.97 -13.64 -16.91
N ASP A 201 -7.96 -14.28 -17.53
CA ASP A 201 -8.17 -15.73 -17.44
C ASP A 201 -8.54 -16.30 -18.82
N GLY A 202 -7.73 -17.20 -19.37
CA GLY A 202 -7.90 -17.62 -20.75
C GLY A 202 -6.86 -18.62 -21.23
N TYR A 203 -6.78 -18.74 -22.55
CA TYR A 203 -5.83 -19.59 -23.26
C TYR A 203 -5.26 -18.86 -24.46
N PHE A 204 -4.04 -19.21 -24.84
CA PHE A 204 -3.42 -18.76 -26.07
C PHE A 204 -2.48 -19.84 -26.58
N VAL A 205 -2.01 -19.71 -27.82
CA VAL A 205 -1.07 -20.65 -28.42
C VAL A 205 0.31 -20.02 -28.42
N SER A 206 1.34 -20.80 -28.06
CA SER A 206 2.72 -20.36 -28.10
C SER A 206 3.69 -21.49 -28.40
N ASN A 207 4.78 -21.15 -29.09
CA ASN A 207 5.93 -22.04 -29.34
C ASN A 207 7.17 -21.70 -28.50
N ARG A 208 6.96 -21.07 -27.34
CA ARG A 208 8.00 -20.86 -26.33
C ARG A 208 8.67 -22.17 -25.89
N SER A 209 9.96 -22.09 -25.57
CA SER A 209 10.86 -23.25 -25.39
C SER A 209 10.53 -24.15 -24.19
N ASP A 210 9.74 -23.68 -23.24
CA ASP A 210 9.27 -24.43 -22.07
C ASP A 210 7.98 -25.24 -22.33
N GLY A 211 7.54 -25.29 -23.59
CA GLY A 211 6.43 -26.10 -24.06
C GLY A 211 6.71 -27.61 -24.12
N LYS A 212 5.68 -28.37 -24.50
CA LYS A 212 5.71 -29.82 -24.75
C LYS A 212 5.86 -30.18 -26.23
N GLY A 213 5.69 -29.21 -27.13
CA GLY A 213 5.72 -29.40 -28.58
C GLY A 213 6.12 -28.13 -29.32
N SER A 214 5.71 -28.04 -30.59
CA SER A 214 5.93 -26.83 -31.39
C SER A 214 4.92 -25.75 -31.01
N ASN A 215 3.63 -25.91 -31.32
CA ASN A 215 2.60 -24.95 -30.94
C ASN A 215 1.74 -25.55 -29.82
N ASP A 216 1.93 -25.09 -28.59
CA ASP A 216 1.20 -25.57 -27.42
C ASP A 216 0.10 -24.61 -26.99
N ILE A 217 -0.94 -25.14 -26.34
CA ILE A 217 -1.99 -24.33 -25.70
C ILE A 217 -1.54 -23.97 -24.28
N TRP A 218 -1.34 -22.69 -24.03
CA TRP A 218 -0.97 -22.11 -22.75
C TRP A 218 -2.18 -21.54 -22.03
N SER A 219 -2.18 -21.63 -20.71
CA SER A 219 -3.21 -21.00 -19.87
C SER A 219 -2.71 -19.65 -19.33
N LEU A 220 -3.54 -18.63 -19.46
CA LEU A 220 -3.38 -17.33 -18.84
C LEU A 220 -4.28 -17.27 -17.61
N TYR A 221 -3.76 -16.83 -16.46
CA TYR A 221 -4.56 -16.56 -15.27
C TYR A 221 -3.88 -15.48 -14.42
N GLN A 222 -4.67 -14.69 -13.69
CA GLN A 222 -4.14 -13.75 -12.71
C GLN A 222 -3.62 -14.51 -11.47
N VAL A 223 -2.33 -14.34 -11.18
CA VAL A 223 -1.74 -14.82 -9.92
C VAL A 223 -2.21 -13.92 -8.78
N PRO A 224 -2.87 -14.45 -7.73
CA PRO A 224 -3.35 -13.64 -6.62
C PRO A 224 -2.18 -13.09 -5.79
N LYS A 225 -2.37 -11.87 -5.28
CA LYS A 225 -1.46 -11.25 -4.31
C LYS A 225 -1.98 -11.51 -2.90
N LYS A 226 -1.11 -11.99 -2.01
CA LYS A 226 -1.40 -12.21 -0.60
C LYS A 226 -0.47 -11.40 0.29
N HIS A 227 -0.94 -11.10 1.49
CA HIS A 227 -0.21 -10.35 2.49
C HIS A 227 -0.11 -11.18 3.77
N GLN A 228 1.03 -11.08 4.43
CA GLN A 228 1.28 -11.67 5.73
C GLN A 228 1.89 -10.61 6.63
N ILE A 229 1.64 -10.71 7.93
CA ILE A 229 2.35 -9.90 8.93
C ILE A 229 3.22 -10.86 9.73
N SER A 230 4.50 -10.52 9.87
CA SER A 230 5.40 -11.19 10.81
C SER A 230 6.01 -10.14 11.72
N GLY A 231 6.18 -10.46 12.99
CA GLY A 231 6.78 -9.53 13.91
C GLY A 231 7.38 -10.18 15.14
N ASN A 232 8.10 -9.37 15.90
CA ASN A 232 8.73 -9.77 17.15
C ASN A 232 8.45 -8.73 18.23
N VAL A 233 8.34 -9.16 19.50
CA VAL A 233 8.16 -8.27 20.64
C VAL A 233 9.28 -8.49 21.64
N LEU A 234 10.07 -7.44 21.87
CA LEU A 234 11.24 -7.47 22.75
C LEU A 234 11.05 -6.56 23.97
N SER A 235 11.74 -6.89 25.05
CA SER A 235 11.90 -6.02 26.21
C SER A 235 12.73 -4.80 25.83
N SER A 236 12.21 -3.60 26.07
CA SER A 236 12.95 -2.35 25.90
C SER A 236 14.24 -2.31 26.74
N LYS A 237 14.25 -3.00 27.89
CA LYS A 237 15.31 -2.95 28.90
C LYS A 237 16.60 -3.64 28.45
N ASP A 238 16.47 -4.82 27.88
CA ASP A 238 17.59 -5.75 27.63
C ASP A 238 17.50 -6.43 26.26
N GLN A 239 16.51 -6.05 25.44
CA GLN A 239 16.23 -6.64 24.12
C GLN A 239 15.90 -8.14 24.17
N SER A 240 15.60 -8.68 25.34
CA SER A 240 15.19 -10.08 25.48
C SER A 240 13.81 -10.32 24.85
N PRO A 241 13.57 -11.50 24.24
CA PRO A 241 12.28 -11.83 23.66
C PRO A 241 11.21 -12.00 24.73
N ILE A 242 10.00 -11.47 24.46
CA ILE A 242 8.88 -11.58 25.40
C ILE A 242 7.88 -12.62 24.87
N ALA A 243 7.81 -13.77 25.55
CA ALA A 243 6.85 -14.82 25.24
C ALA A 243 5.44 -14.56 25.80
N GLY A 244 4.43 -15.02 25.05
CA GLY A 244 3.02 -14.95 25.46
C GLY A 244 2.44 -13.54 25.52
N VAL A 245 3.00 -12.58 24.78
CA VAL A 245 2.42 -11.26 24.57
C VAL A 245 1.17 -11.42 23.73
N THR A 246 0.04 -10.91 24.21
CA THR A 246 -1.18 -10.82 23.40
C THR A 246 -1.04 -9.65 22.44
N VAL A 247 -1.00 -9.95 21.14
CA VAL A 247 -0.91 -8.98 20.06
C VAL A 247 -2.27 -8.84 19.42
N LYS A 248 -2.89 -7.66 19.58
CA LYS A 248 -4.15 -7.30 18.91
C LYS A 248 -3.84 -6.49 17.67
N VAL A 249 -4.19 -7.02 16.51
CA VAL A 249 -4.02 -6.36 15.21
C VAL A 249 -5.35 -5.78 14.77
N ARG A 250 -5.36 -4.53 14.30
CA ARG A 250 -6.54 -3.87 13.74
C ARG A 250 -6.21 -3.09 12.48
N GLY A 251 -6.91 -3.35 11.39
CA GLY A 251 -6.88 -2.58 10.15
C GLY A 251 -7.94 -1.48 10.14
N LYS A 252 -7.71 -0.41 9.39
CA LYS A 252 -8.72 0.64 9.16
C LYS A 252 -9.95 0.12 8.41
N ASN A 253 -9.79 -0.92 7.62
CA ASN A 253 -10.84 -1.63 6.90
C ASN A 253 -11.74 -2.51 7.80
N GLY A 254 -11.57 -2.45 9.12
CA GLY A 254 -12.33 -3.27 10.08
C GLY A 254 -11.71 -4.63 10.38
N PHE A 255 -10.61 -5.00 9.72
CA PHE A 255 -9.86 -6.22 10.03
C PHE A 255 -9.47 -6.25 11.52
N SER A 256 -9.65 -7.39 12.19
CA SER A 256 -9.13 -7.58 13.53
C SER A 256 -8.74 -9.02 13.80
N GLN A 257 -7.58 -9.21 14.43
CA GLN A 257 -7.10 -10.51 14.85
C GLN A 257 -6.32 -10.40 16.15
N ILE A 258 -6.34 -11.48 16.94
CA ILE A 258 -5.56 -11.59 18.17
C ILE A 258 -4.65 -12.81 18.03
N VAL A 259 -3.35 -12.61 18.23
CA VAL A 259 -2.33 -13.66 18.24
C VAL A 259 -1.48 -13.55 19.50
N GLN A 260 -0.66 -14.57 19.77
CA GLN A 260 0.30 -14.53 20.87
C GLN A 260 1.73 -14.74 20.36
N THR A 261 2.69 -14.12 21.03
CA THR A 261 4.10 -14.37 20.74
C THR A 261 4.55 -15.75 21.25
N ASP A 262 5.41 -16.40 20.48
CA ASP A 262 6.08 -17.65 20.84
C ASP A 262 7.20 -17.44 21.89
N GLY A 263 7.95 -18.50 22.20
CA GLY A 263 9.06 -18.47 23.15
C GLY A 263 10.23 -17.53 22.75
N TYR A 264 10.31 -17.17 21.48
CA TYR A 264 11.30 -16.25 20.92
C TYR A 264 10.73 -14.85 20.69
N GLY A 265 9.52 -14.58 21.20
CA GLY A 265 8.87 -13.28 21.07
C GLY A 265 8.27 -13.03 19.69
N ASN A 266 8.24 -14.02 18.79
CA ASN A 266 7.77 -13.86 17.42
C ASN A 266 6.26 -14.13 17.31
N PHE A 267 5.60 -13.46 16.37
CA PHE A 267 4.21 -13.71 16.00
C PHE A 267 4.04 -13.60 14.47
N THR A 268 3.05 -14.32 13.95
CA THR A 268 2.66 -14.25 12.55
C THR A 268 1.15 -14.12 12.44
N VAL A 269 0.69 -13.33 11.47
CA VAL A 269 -0.70 -13.18 11.08
C VAL A 269 -0.80 -13.53 9.61
N ASP A 270 -1.48 -14.63 9.32
CA ASP A 270 -1.77 -15.11 7.98
C ASP A 270 -3.29 -15.14 7.81
N SER A 271 -3.80 -14.29 6.93
CA SER A 271 -5.24 -14.14 6.67
C SER A 271 -5.47 -13.59 5.27
N ASP A 272 -6.50 -14.13 4.59
CA ASP A 272 -6.93 -13.65 3.28
C ASP A 272 -7.57 -12.26 3.33
N ASP A 273 -7.93 -11.77 4.52
CA ASP A 273 -8.50 -10.43 4.74
C ASP A 273 -7.42 -9.34 4.90
N LEU A 274 -6.13 -9.70 4.84
CA LEU A 274 -5.03 -8.75 4.78
C LEU A 274 -4.89 -8.16 3.37
N GLN A 275 -4.90 -6.84 3.29
CA GLN A 275 -5.01 -6.08 2.05
C GLN A 275 -3.81 -5.17 1.82
N ALA A 276 -3.60 -4.85 0.54
CA ALA A 276 -2.66 -3.80 0.13
C ALA A 276 -3.24 -2.42 0.43
N ASP A 277 -2.39 -1.41 0.44
CA ASP A 277 -2.75 -0.01 0.64
C ASP A 277 -3.48 0.27 1.95
N GLU A 278 -3.18 -0.50 2.99
CA GLU A 278 -3.80 -0.37 4.29
C GLU A 278 -2.86 -0.11 5.45
N THR A 279 -3.42 0.51 6.50
CA THR A 279 -2.73 0.75 7.77
C THR A 279 -3.24 -0.21 8.85
N TYR A 280 -2.30 -0.87 9.50
CA TYR A 280 -2.53 -1.79 10.61
C TYR A 280 -1.96 -1.21 11.90
N SER A 281 -2.74 -1.28 12.97
CA SER A 281 -2.32 -0.96 14.33
C SER A 281 -2.13 -2.24 15.13
N PHE A 282 -1.14 -2.23 16.01
CA PHE A 282 -0.74 -3.35 16.85
C PHE A 282 -0.76 -2.89 18.29
N ALA A 283 -1.53 -3.56 19.15
CA ALA A 283 -1.50 -3.35 20.59
C ALA A 283 -0.92 -4.59 21.28
N PHE A 284 0.05 -4.37 22.15
CA PHE A 284 0.79 -5.40 22.87
C PHE A 284 0.39 -5.40 24.35
N GLU A 285 -0.06 -6.55 24.85
CA GLU A 285 -0.52 -6.72 26.23
C GLU A 285 0.13 -7.94 26.88
N ARG A 286 0.75 -7.73 28.06
CA ARG A 286 1.37 -8.78 28.87
C ARG A 286 1.38 -8.33 30.33
N LYS A 287 1.05 -9.25 31.26
CA LYS A 287 1.20 -8.99 32.71
C LYS A 287 2.65 -8.62 33.04
N LYS A 288 2.83 -7.72 34.01
CA LYS A 288 4.14 -7.18 34.41
C LYS A 288 4.86 -6.32 33.37
N PHE A 289 4.19 -5.96 32.28
CA PHE A 289 4.71 -5.02 31.29
C PHE A 289 3.69 -3.89 31.06
N LEU A 290 4.19 -2.70 30.75
CA LEU A 290 3.34 -1.62 30.26
C LEU A 290 2.80 -1.99 28.88
N ARG A 291 1.49 -1.77 28.68
CA ARG A 291 0.87 -1.86 27.36
C ARG A 291 1.58 -0.90 26.41
N ASN A 292 1.89 -1.40 25.23
CA ASN A 292 2.47 -0.60 24.14
C ASN A 292 1.77 -0.92 22.82
N GLY A 293 2.14 -0.20 21.77
CA GLY A 293 1.65 -0.49 20.43
C GLY A 293 2.51 0.16 19.37
N THR A 294 2.33 -0.30 18.15
CA THR A 294 2.99 0.25 16.96
C THR A 294 2.00 0.24 15.79
N ALA A 295 2.43 0.77 14.65
CA ALA A 295 1.68 0.71 13.41
C ALA A 295 2.58 0.25 12.27
N GLY A 296 1.98 -0.40 11.29
CA GLY A 296 2.60 -0.78 10.02
C GLY A 296 1.62 -0.50 8.88
N ASN A 297 2.11 -0.51 7.65
CA ASN A 297 1.25 -0.33 6.50
C ASN A 297 1.75 -1.10 5.27
N THR A 298 0.81 -1.38 4.37
CA THR A 298 1.02 -2.03 3.07
C THR A 298 0.88 -1.02 1.93
N MET A 299 1.19 0.26 2.18
CA MET A 299 0.97 1.33 1.21
C MET A 299 2.04 1.38 0.12
N GLY A 300 1.58 1.53 -1.13
CA GLY A 300 2.48 1.76 -2.27
C GLY A 300 3.31 0.55 -2.66
N LEU A 301 2.81 -0.66 -2.38
CA LEU A 301 3.47 -1.90 -2.78
C LEU A 301 3.41 -2.08 -4.29
N THR A 302 4.55 -2.31 -4.92
CA THR A 302 4.69 -2.75 -6.31
C THR A 302 4.99 -4.24 -6.36
N LEU A 303 4.94 -4.86 -7.55
CA LEU A 303 5.28 -6.28 -7.72
C LEU A 303 6.68 -6.65 -7.21
N GLU A 304 7.62 -5.70 -7.17
CA GLU A 304 8.97 -5.88 -6.63
C GLU A 304 8.98 -6.12 -5.11
N ASN A 305 7.93 -5.71 -4.40
CA ASN A 305 7.78 -5.95 -2.98
C ASN A 305 7.21 -7.34 -2.66
N TYR A 306 6.85 -8.13 -3.68
CA TYR A 306 6.29 -9.47 -3.53
C TYR A 306 7.32 -10.53 -3.92
N SER A 307 7.25 -11.66 -3.22
CA SER A 307 7.95 -12.90 -3.59
C SER A 307 6.96 -13.85 -4.26
N PHE A 308 7.30 -14.42 -5.42
CA PHE A 308 6.48 -15.46 -6.00
C PHE A 308 6.69 -16.78 -5.24
N GLN A 309 5.60 -17.33 -4.71
CA GLN A 309 5.59 -18.59 -3.99
C GLN A 309 5.05 -19.68 -4.92
N GLU A 310 5.94 -20.39 -5.58
CA GLU A 310 5.60 -21.39 -6.61
C GLU A 310 4.64 -22.46 -6.09
N ALA A 311 4.88 -22.96 -4.87
CA ALA A 311 4.08 -24.03 -4.28
C ALA A 311 2.59 -23.67 -4.16
N SER A 312 2.27 -22.44 -3.78
CA SER A 312 0.89 -21.95 -3.62
C SER A 312 0.42 -21.09 -4.79
N ASN A 313 1.30 -20.82 -5.75
CA ASN A 313 1.07 -19.96 -6.91
C ASN A 313 0.49 -18.59 -6.52
N VAL A 314 1.16 -17.90 -5.59
CA VAL A 314 0.77 -16.56 -5.14
C VAL A 314 1.97 -15.61 -5.13
N TYR A 315 1.72 -14.32 -5.33
CA TYR A 315 2.67 -13.27 -4.97
C TYR A 315 2.47 -12.92 -3.50
N MET A 316 3.44 -13.24 -2.64
CA MET A 316 3.38 -13.01 -1.20
C MET A 316 4.22 -11.81 -0.78
N HIS A 317 3.62 -10.87 -0.05
CA HIS A 317 4.32 -9.81 0.65
C HIS A 317 4.21 -10.00 2.17
N THR A 318 5.34 -9.97 2.87
CA THR A 318 5.37 -10.06 4.34
C THR A 318 5.77 -8.72 4.94
N MET A 319 4.83 -8.09 5.67
CA MET A 319 5.11 -6.90 6.46
C MET A 319 5.79 -7.27 7.77
N SER A 320 6.97 -6.71 8.03
CA SER A 320 7.70 -6.89 9.29
C SER A 320 7.31 -5.86 10.35
N VAL A 321 7.04 -6.32 11.58
CA VAL A 321 6.62 -5.46 12.70
C VAL A 321 7.51 -5.69 13.92
N ALA A 322 8.22 -4.65 14.34
CA ALA A 322 9.00 -4.67 15.57
C ALA A 322 8.21 -4.03 16.73
N GLY A 323 7.91 -4.81 17.75
CA GLY A 323 7.29 -4.39 19.00
C GLY A 323 8.31 -4.29 20.13
N SER A 324 8.06 -3.37 21.06
CA SER A 324 8.85 -3.26 22.29
C SER A 324 7.93 -3.03 23.50
N MET A 325 8.25 -3.60 24.67
CA MET A 325 7.49 -3.38 25.89
C MET A 325 8.41 -3.13 27.10
N GLU A 326 7.97 -2.26 28.00
CA GLU A 326 8.68 -1.90 29.24
C GLU A 326 8.21 -2.76 30.42
N PRO A 327 9.11 -3.46 31.14
CA PRO A 327 8.76 -4.14 32.38
C PRO A 327 8.33 -3.16 33.47
N ILE A 328 7.26 -3.45 34.22
CA ILE A 328 6.74 -2.53 35.26
C ILE A 328 7.53 -2.58 36.57
N GLU A 329 8.25 -3.68 36.82
CA GLU A 329 9.01 -3.89 38.07
C GLU A 329 10.31 -3.07 38.11
N ILE A 330 10.74 -2.53 36.97
CA ILE A 330 11.96 -1.74 36.83
C ILE A 330 11.58 -0.27 36.65
N PRO A 331 12.20 0.67 37.39
CA PRO A 331 11.97 2.09 37.18
C PRO A 331 12.38 2.55 35.78
N ILE A 332 11.52 3.37 35.17
CA ILE A 332 11.71 3.96 33.85
C ILE A 332 12.28 5.37 34.02
N VAL A 333 13.51 5.53 33.53
CA VAL A 333 14.28 6.77 33.66
C VAL A 333 13.84 7.76 32.60
N LEU A 334 13.65 9.02 32.99
CA LEU A 334 13.28 10.10 32.09
C LEU A 334 14.48 11.04 31.92
N PRO A 335 15.46 10.71 31.04
CA PRO A 335 16.72 11.45 30.94
C PRO A 335 16.52 12.93 30.56
N GLU A 336 15.45 13.22 29.83
CA GLU A 336 15.10 14.58 29.37
C GLU A 336 14.40 15.43 30.43
N VAL A 337 13.98 14.84 31.56
CA VAL A 337 13.45 15.58 32.71
C VAL A 337 14.61 16.05 33.57
N ASN A 338 15.33 17.04 33.04
CA ASN A 338 16.43 17.70 33.73
C ASN A 338 16.04 19.09 34.25
N PHE A 339 16.71 19.50 35.32
CA PHE A 339 16.48 20.79 35.97
C PHE A 339 17.77 21.59 35.99
N ASP A 340 17.64 22.92 35.95
CA ASP A 340 18.74 23.82 36.30
C ASP A 340 19.23 23.55 37.74
N LEU A 341 20.48 23.92 37.99
CA LEU A 341 21.06 23.87 39.34
C LEU A 341 20.18 24.66 40.32
N ALA A 342 19.81 24.01 41.43
CA ALA A 342 18.96 24.57 42.48
C ALA A 342 17.56 25.09 42.06
N LYS A 343 17.07 24.74 40.85
CA LYS A 343 15.71 25.04 40.40
C LYS A 343 14.84 23.79 40.28
N TRP A 344 13.52 24.03 40.24
CA TRP A 344 12.48 23.01 40.05
C TRP A 344 11.49 23.38 38.93
N ASP A 345 11.72 24.46 38.18
CA ASP A 345 10.89 24.84 37.03
C ASP A 345 11.08 23.85 35.88
N LEU A 346 9.97 23.44 35.22
CA LEU A 346 10.01 22.52 34.10
C LEU A 346 10.44 23.23 32.81
N ARG A 347 11.57 22.78 32.27
CA ARG A 347 12.03 23.18 30.93
C ARG A 347 11.10 22.61 29.83
N PRO A 348 11.05 23.21 28.63
CA PRO A 348 10.26 22.68 27.52
C PRO A 348 10.58 21.22 27.16
N THR A 349 11.85 20.80 27.25
CA THR A 349 12.26 19.40 27.02
C THR A 349 11.67 18.45 28.05
N ALA A 350 11.66 18.84 29.32
CA ALA A 350 11.05 18.08 30.41
C ALA A 350 9.53 17.95 30.22
N GLN A 351 8.87 18.99 29.71
CA GLN A 351 7.44 18.97 29.38
C GLN A 351 7.13 17.93 28.30
N VAL A 352 7.92 17.85 27.22
CA VAL A 352 7.78 16.83 26.16
C VAL A 352 7.99 15.42 26.70
N ALA A 353 8.96 15.23 27.60
CA ALA A 353 9.19 13.94 28.24
C ALA A 353 7.99 13.54 29.14
N LEU A 354 7.46 14.48 29.93
CA LEU A 354 6.27 14.24 30.76
C LEU A 354 5.00 14.05 29.93
N ASP A 355 4.87 14.67 28.77
CA ASP A 355 3.77 14.40 27.82
C ASP A 355 3.80 12.93 27.35
N THR A 356 4.99 12.32 27.26
CA THR A 356 5.14 10.89 26.96
C THR A 356 4.68 10.03 28.14
N VAL A 357 5.00 10.42 29.38
CA VAL A 357 4.48 9.77 30.59
C VAL A 357 2.95 9.86 30.67
N ALA A 358 2.37 11.02 30.38
CA ALA A 358 0.91 11.21 30.35
C ALA A 358 0.25 10.26 29.34
N ARG A 359 0.78 10.14 28.11
CA ARG A 359 0.29 9.18 27.11
C ARG A 359 0.41 7.73 27.57
N THR A 360 1.50 7.38 28.26
CA THR A 360 1.67 6.05 28.87
C THR A 360 0.60 5.79 29.94
N MET A 361 0.27 6.77 30.78
CA MET A 361 -0.78 6.67 31.80
C MET A 361 -2.18 6.53 31.21
N VAL A 362 -2.45 7.15 30.05
CA VAL A 362 -3.71 6.97 29.30
C VAL A 362 -3.82 5.55 28.73
N ARG A 363 -2.74 5.04 28.11
CA ARG A 363 -2.71 3.68 27.54
C ARG A 363 -2.79 2.58 28.60
N ASN A 364 -2.31 2.88 29.80
CA ASN A 364 -2.29 1.97 30.93
C ASN A 364 -3.23 2.49 32.03
N PRO A 365 -4.56 2.40 31.88
CA PRO A 365 -5.49 3.05 32.81
C PRO A 365 -5.43 2.48 34.23
N ASN A 366 -4.92 1.26 34.42
CA ASN A 366 -4.95 0.53 35.69
C ASN A 366 -3.68 0.68 36.54
N ILE A 367 -2.70 1.47 36.10
CA ILE A 367 -1.46 1.66 36.87
C ILE A 367 -1.51 2.90 37.75
N VAL A 368 -0.87 2.80 38.92
CA VAL A 368 -0.45 3.93 39.76
C VAL A 368 1.06 4.01 39.69
N ILE A 369 1.60 5.22 39.47
CA ILE A 369 3.04 5.43 39.38
C ILE A 369 3.55 6.31 40.53
N GLN A 370 4.77 6.02 40.96
CA GLN A 370 5.55 6.91 41.81
C GLN A 370 6.55 7.65 40.92
N LEU A 371 6.44 8.97 40.86
CA LEU A 371 7.44 9.84 40.25
C LEU A 371 8.50 10.17 41.29
N ARG A 372 9.75 9.88 40.94
CA ARG A 372 10.89 10.03 41.83
C ARG A 372 11.88 10.99 41.21
N SER A 373 12.22 12.05 41.94
CA SER A 373 13.27 12.98 41.53
C SER A 373 14.48 12.83 42.43
N HIS A 374 15.66 13.04 41.86
CA HIS A 374 16.94 12.84 42.53
C HIS A 374 17.86 14.05 42.35
N THR A 375 18.87 14.13 43.21
CA THR A 375 19.92 15.16 43.18
C THR A 375 21.30 14.54 43.05
N ASP A 376 22.32 15.38 42.79
CA ASP A 376 23.72 15.01 43.00
C ASP A 376 24.14 15.27 44.46
N TYR A 377 25.32 14.80 44.84
CA TYR A 377 25.79 14.79 46.24
C TYR A 377 26.35 16.13 46.75
N ARG A 378 26.29 17.21 45.95
CA ARG A 378 27.11 18.42 46.23
C ARG A 378 26.53 19.35 47.29
N ASP A 379 25.25 19.24 47.63
CA ASP A 379 24.59 20.07 48.65
C ASP A 379 24.29 19.20 49.89
N ALA A 380 23.83 19.83 50.98
CA ALA A 380 23.48 19.09 52.19
C ALA A 380 22.27 18.16 51.98
N ASP A 381 22.31 16.96 52.58
CA ASP A 381 21.29 15.92 52.48
C ASP A 381 19.86 16.46 52.62
N ASP A 382 19.59 17.22 53.69
CA ASP A 382 18.27 17.80 53.97
C ASP A 382 17.78 18.73 52.83
N LYS A 383 18.70 19.52 52.25
CA LYS A 383 18.37 20.42 51.14
C LYS A 383 18.12 19.62 49.86
N ASN A 384 18.88 18.57 49.63
CA ASN A 384 18.75 17.69 48.49
C ASN A 384 17.41 16.92 48.50
N VAL A 385 16.95 16.48 49.68
CA VAL A 385 15.62 15.90 49.87
C VAL A 385 14.53 16.93 49.56
N ILE A 386 14.61 18.14 50.11
CA ILE A 386 13.62 19.21 49.83
C ILE A 386 13.59 19.58 48.34
N LEU A 387 14.76 19.72 47.70
CA LEU A 387 14.87 20.08 46.29
C LEU A 387 14.29 18.99 45.39
N SER A 388 14.63 17.73 45.65
CA SER A 388 14.08 16.61 44.90
C SER A 388 12.57 16.48 45.09
N GLN A 389 12.02 16.70 46.29
CA GLN A 389 10.57 16.67 46.50
C GLN A 389 9.87 17.74 45.68
N LYS A 390 10.36 19.00 45.69
CA LYS A 390 9.80 20.08 44.86
C LYS A 390 9.81 19.75 43.37
N ARG A 391 10.86 19.07 42.89
CA ARG A 391 10.97 18.61 41.50
C ARG A 391 9.90 17.55 41.19
N ALA A 392 9.76 16.54 42.05
CA ALA A 392 8.75 15.50 41.89
C ALA A 392 7.33 16.09 41.91
N ASP A 393 7.04 17.00 42.84
CA ASP A 393 5.75 17.70 42.94
C ASP A 393 5.45 18.51 41.68
N THR A 394 6.45 19.16 41.10
CA THR A 394 6.29 19.97 39.88
C THR A 394 5.94 19.07 38.68
N CYS A 395 6.62 17.93 38.55
CA CYS A 395 6.31 16.94 37.52
C CYS A 395 4.89 16.35 37.70
N VAL A 396 4.49 16.02 38.92
CA VAL A 396 3.14 15.50 39.22
C VAL A 396 2.07 16.55 38.89
N LYS A 397 2.26 17.82 39.30
CA LYS A 397 1.35 18.92 38.95
C LYS A 397 1.19 19.07 37.43
N TYR A 398 2.26 18.89 36.68
CA TYR A 398 2.22 18.92 35.22
C TYR A 398 1.46 17.71 34.63
N LEU A 399 1.65 16.50 35.15
CA LEU A 399 0.88 15.33 34.69
C LEU A 399 -0.62 15.48 35.00
N ILE A 400 -0.97 16.07 36.15
CA ILE A 400 -2.35 16.39 36.51
C ILE A 400 -2.94 17.41 35.53
N SER A 401 -2.19 18.45 35.16
CA SER A 401 -2.67 19.43 34.18
C SER A 401 -2.86 18.85 32.77
N LYS A 402 -2.25 17.70 32.48
CA LYS A 402 -2.47 16.90 31.27
C LYS A 402 -3.60 15.88 31.38
N GLY A 403 -4.34 15.88 32.50
CA GLY A 403 -5.51 15.03 32.72
C GLY A 403 -5.23 13.69 33.40
N VAL A 404 -4.00 13.44 33.88
CA VAL A 404 -3.72 12.25 34.69
C VAL A 404 -4.32 12.46 36.09
N ARG A 405 -5.16 11.53 36.53
CA ARG A 405 -5.82 11.63 37.83
C ARG A 405 -4.79 11.61 38.97
N ALA A 406 -4.96 12.50 39.94
CA ALA A 406 -4.02 12.67 41.06
C ALA A 406 -3.88 11.41 41.94
N ASP A 407 -4.94 10.62 42.09
CA ASP A 407 -4.96 9.34 42.81
C ASP A 407 -4.11 8.24 42.16
N ARG A 408 -3.60 8.48 40.93
CA ARG A 408 -2.69 7.59 40.21
C ARG A 408 -1.22 8.02 40.29
N LEU A 409 -0.92 9.10 41.01
CA LEU A 409 0.40 9.72 41.05
C LEU A 409 0.88 9.91 42.49
N GLU A 410 2.08 9.42 42.79
CA GLU A 410 2.78 9.69 44.04
C GLU A 410 4.11 10.40 43.74
N ALA A 411 4.35 11.57 44.34
CA ALA A 411 5.60 12.33 44.17
C ALA A 411 6.54 12.08 45.35
N VAL A 412 7.78 11.65 45.06
CA VAL A 412 8.79 11.37 46.10
C VAL A 412 10.13 12.00 45.75
N GLY A 413 10.65 12.82 46.67
CA GLY A 413 12.02 13.33 46.66
C GLY A 413 12.99 12.32 47.22
N MET A 414 13.88 11.80 46.38
CA MET A 414 14.84 10.76 46.76
C MET A 414 16.19 11.32 47.26
N GLY A 415 16.39 12.65 47.16
CA GLY A 415 17.68 13.30 47.41
C GLY A 415 18.80 12.65 46.59
N GLU A 416 19.95 12.48 47.23
CA GLU A 416 21.14 11.82 46.67
C GLU A 416 21.26 10.34 47.08
N GLY A 417 20.40 9.86 47.99
CA GLY A 417 20.53 8.54 48.65
C GLY A 417 20.33 7.33 47.74
N THR A 418 20.05 7.55 46.45
CA THR A 418 19.96 6.50 45.42
C THR A 418 20.77 6.93 44.20
N PRO A 419 22.04 6.53 44.10
CA PRO A 419 22.86 6.76 42.91
C PRO A 419 22.32 6.03 41.67
N PHE A 420 22.60 6.55 40.49
CA PHE A 420 22.19 5.93 39.24
C PHE A 420 23.11 4.76 38.85
N VAL A 421 22.54 3.65 38.36
CA VAL A 421 23.27 2.52 37.79
C VAL A 421 23.12 2.53 36.27
N ILE A 422 24.24 2.56 35.54
CA ILE A 422 24.26 2.61 34.08
C ILE A 422 23.70 1.30 33.51
N ALA A 423 22.59 1.39 32.76
CA ALA A 423 22.02 0.25 32.05
C ALA A 423 22.80 -0.06 30.76
N GLY A 424 22.76 -1.31 30.29
CA GLY A 424 23.45 -1.73 29.05
C GLY A 424 23.00 -0.98 27.79
N ASN A 425 21.75 -0.53 27.77
CA ASN A 425 21.15 0.26 26.69
C ASN A 425 20.99 1.75 27.07
N TYR A 426 21.85 2.29 27.94
CA TYR A 426 21.75 3.69 28.36
C TYR A 426 22.01 4.67 27.19
N GLU A 427 20.94 5.29 26.71
CA GLU A 427 20.95 6.28 25.61
C GLU A 427 20.85 7.74 26.10
N GLY A 428 20.93 7.97 27.41
CA GLY A 428 20.78 9.31 28.00
C GLY A 428 22.03 10.19 27.89
N PHE A 429 21.99 11.32 28.61
CA PHE A 429 23.10 12.27 28.67
C PHE A 429 24.42 11.59 29.09
N GLY A 430 25.48 11.77 28.30
CA GLY A 430 26.76 11.11 28.55
C GLY A 430 26.84 9.66 28.09
N LYS A 431 26.01 9.26 27.10
CA LYS A 431 26.09 7.96 26.43
C LYS A 431 27.54 7.57 26.14
N GLY A 432 27.91 6.35 26.54
CA GLY A 432 29.25 5.79 26.35
C GLY A 432 30.33 6.30 27.32
N ALA A 433 30.03 7.24 28.22
CA ALA A 433 31.00 7.75 29.19
C ALA A 433 31.34 6.73 30.30
N PHE A 434 30.41 5.82 30.59
CA PHE A 434 30.53 4.82 31.65
C PHE A 434 30.13 3.44 31.13
N LYS A 435 30.73 2.38 31.69
CA LYS A 435 30.37 0.99 31.37
C LYS A 435 29.03 0.62 32.00
N GLU A 436 28.32 -0.30 31.37
CA GLU A 436 27.15 -0.96 31.96
C GLU A 436 27.46 -1.48 33.38
N GLY A 437 26.47 -1.37 34.27
CA GLY A 437 26.55 -1.77 35.67
C GLY A 437 27.30 -0.78 36.57
N THR A 438 27.87 0.31 36.03
CA THR A 438 28.55 1.32 36.85
C THR A 438 27.53 2.08 37.70
N GLU A 439 27.68 2.01 39.03
CA GLU A 439 26.89 2.80 39.99
C GLU A 439 27.60 4.13 40.30
N LEU A 440 26.93 5.24 40.02
CA LEU A 440 27.47 6.60 40.12
C LEU A 440 27.44 7.15 41.56
N THR A 441 28.07 6.41 42.48
CA THR A 441 28.21 6.80 43.90
C THR A 441 29.16 7.99 44.08
N GLU A 442 29.00 8.74 45.17
CA GLU A 442 29.91 9.84 45.52
C GLU A 442 31.38 9.39 45.52
N ALA A 443 31.67 8.26 46.17
CA ALA A 443 33.03 7.72 46.31
C ALA A 443 33.67 7.40 44.95
N LEU A 444 32.86 6.96 43.97
CA LEU A 444 33.33 6.72 42.61
C LEU A 444 33.52 8.04 41.85
N ILE A 445 32.55 8.95 41.92
CA ILE A 445 32.57 10.21 41.19
C ILE A 445 33.81 11.05 41.59
N ARG A 446 34.13 11.15 42.88
CA ARG A 446 35.30 11.90 43.37
C ARG A 446 36.64 11.45 42.78
N LYS A 447 36.74 10.19 42.30
CA LYS A 447 37.95 9.62 41.68
C LYS A 447 38.03 9.87 40.18
N MET A 448 36.97 10.36 39.55
CA MET A 448 36.93 10.65 38.12
C MET A 448 37.57 11.99 37.79
N ASN A 449 37.92 12.22 36.52
CA ASN A 449 38.32 13.54 36.04
C ASN A 449 37.13 14.52 36.07
N LYS A 450 37.41 15.84 36.04
CA LYS A 450 36.36 16.89 36.14
C LYS A 450 35.25 16.76 35.09
N ALA A 451 35.58 16.34 33.87
CA ALA A 451 34.60 16.17 32.81
C ALA A 451 33.62 15.03 33.12
N ASN A 452 34.14 13.86 33.49
CA ASN A 452 33.32 12.70 33.87
C ASN A 452 32.55 12.95 35.17
N GLN A 453 33.10 13.73 36.11
CA GLN A 453 32.36 14.13 37.31
C GLN A 453 31.08 14.89 36.96
N GLU A 454 31.17 15.90 36.08
CA GLU A 454 29.98 16.68 35.73
C GLU A 454 28.97 15.85 34.93
N ILE A 455 29.44 14.92 34.08
CA ILE A 455 28.55 13.96 33.42
C ILE A 455 27.82 13.09 34.46
N ALA A 456 28.54 12.50 35.42
CA ALA A 456 27.93 11.67 36.44
C ALA A 456 26.95 12.44 37.33
N HIS A 457 27.28 13.68 37.71
CA HIS A 457 26.35 14.55 38.44
C HIS A 457 25.09 14.82 37.62
N GLN A 458 25.21 15.12 36.32
CA GLN A 458 24.05 15.36 35.45
C GLN A 458 23.16 14.12 35.31
N ILE A 459 23.76 12.92 35.26
CA ILE A 459 23.00 11.66 35.25
C ILE A 459 22.27 11.45 36.59
N ASN A 460 22.90 11.74 37.73
CA ASN A 460 22.26 11.62 39.04
C ASN A 460 21.14 12.66 39.27
N ARG A 461 21.19 13.83 38.61
CA ARG A 461 20.12 14.85 38.58
C ARG A 461 18.97 14.47 37.64
N ARG A 462 18.37 13.30 37.86
CA ARG A 462 17.29 12.74 37.03
C ARG A 462 15.94 12.69 37.73
N THR A 463 14.92 12.52 36.93
CA THR A 463 13.62 12.02 37.37
C THR A 463 13.36 10.68 36.71
N ASP A 464 12.76 9.76 37.44
CA ASP A 464 12.29 8.49 36.93
C ASP A 464 10.89 8.20 37.48
N PHE A 465 10.22 7.18 36.96
CA PHE A 465 9.00 6.69 37.56
C PHE A 465 9.03 5.17 37.68
N ARG A 466 8.31 4.65 38.68
CA ARG A 466 8.05 3.22 38.83
C ARG A 466 6.56 2.97 38.94
N VAL A 467 6.11 1.82 38.48
CA VAL A 467 4.74 1.37 38.73
C VAL A 467 4.67 0.86 40.18
N LEU A 468 3.77 1.41 40.98
CA LEU A 468 3.53 0.97 42.36
C LEU A 468 2.57 -0.22 42.42
N ARG A 469 1.51 -0.16 41.62
CA ARG A 469 0.47 -1.19 41.50
C ARG A 469 -0.23 -1.06 40.16
N ASP A 470 -0.77 -2.17 39.67
CA ASP A 470 -1.46 -2.32 38.38
C ASP A 470 -2.94 -2.75 38.52
N ASP A 471 -3.48 -2.63 39.73
CA ASP A 471 -4.83 -3.00 40.14
C ASP A 471 -5.79 -1.80 40.27
N TYR A 472 -5.36 -0.61 39.86
CA TYR A 472 -6.21 0.58 39.91
C TYR A 472 -7.43 0.38 39.01
N VAL A 473 -8.61 0.60 39.57
CA VAL A 473 -9.87 0.63 38.84
C VAL A 473 -10.26 2.09 38.70
N PRO A 474 -10.22 2.67 37.48
CA PRO A 474 -10.72 4.01 37.26
C PRO A 474 -12.17 4.10 37.75
N PRO A 475 -12.54 5.15 38.51
CA PRO A 475 -13.92 5.32 38.90
C PRO A 475 -14.79 5.39 37.65
N VAL A 476 -15.88 4.63 37.71
CA VAL A 476 -16.84 4.51 36.62
C VAL A 476 -17.47 5.88 36.41
N ASP A 477 -17.32 6.43 35.21
CA ASP A 477 -18.04 7.63 34.81
C ASP A 477 -19.49 7.24 34.47
N GLU A 478 -20.40 7.40 35.44
CA GLU A 478 -21.82 7.10 35.27
C GLU A 478 -22.46 7.93 34.13
N ALA A 479 -21.90 9.10 33.79
CA ALA A 479 -22.37 9.91 32.66
C ALA A 479 -21.91 9.34 31.30
N ALA A 480 -20.77 8.65 31.24
CA ALA A 480 -20.31 7.95 30.04
C ALA A 480 -21.08 6.64 29.77
N LEU A 481 -21.54 5.96 30.83
CA LEU A 481 -22.40 4.77 30.74
C LEU A 481 -23.85 5.08 30.30
N ALA A 482 -24.32 6.32 30.46
CA ALA A 482 -25.64 6.73 29.97
C ALA A 482 -25.70 6.88 28.43
N ASN A 483 -24.56 6.76 27.74
CA ASN A 483 -24.43 6.85 26.28
C ASN A 483 -23.90 5.56 25.63
N THR A 484 -24.09 4.40 26.27
CA THR A 484 -23.76 3.09 25.69
C THR A 484 -25.02 2.27 25.43
N ASP A 485 -25.25 1.93 24.16
CA ASP A 485 -26.15 0.85 23.74
C ASP A 485 -25.47 -0.53 23.90
N GLU A 486 -26.28 -1.59 23.89
CA GLU A 486 -25.99 -2.98 24.30
C GLU A 486 -24.84 -3.70 23.55
N ALA A 487 -24.05 -3.00 22.73
CA ALA A 487 -22.90 -3.52 22.01
C ALA A 487 -21.52 -3.05 22.54
N GLY A 488 -21.48 -2.20 23.57
CA GLY A 488 -20.21 -1.85 24.25
C GLY A 488 -19.21 -1.07 23.39
N GLN A 489 -19.67 -0.34 22.37
CA GLN A 489 -18.83 0.63 21.66
C GLN A 489 -18.89 1.99 22.36
N THR A 490 -17.75 2.46 22.87
CA THR A 490 -17.61 3.86 23.25
C THR A 490 -17.52 4.72 21.97
N LYS A 491 -18.45 5.67 21.82
CA LYS A 491 -18.16 6.87 21.01
C LYS A 491 -17.02 7.59 21.74
N GLY A 492 -15.80 7.39 21.25
CA GLY A 492 -14.64 8.09 21.78
C GLY A 492 -14.79 9.57 21.48
N ASP A 493 -14.89 10.39 22.51
CA ASP A 493 -14.44 11.77 22.39
C ASP A 493 -12.95 11.71 22.11
N GLU A 494 -12.58 12.00 20.86
CA GLU A 494 -11.20 12.15 20.43
C GLU A 494 -10.53 13.22 21.28
N VAL A 495 -9.61 12.81 22.16
CA VAL A 495 -8.64 13.74 22.72
C VAL A 495 -7.86 14.30 21.55
N ALA A 496 -8.13 15.56 21.18
CA ALA A 496 -7.56 16.20 20.01
C ALA A 496 -6.03 16.10 20.04
N VAL A 497 -5.46 15.36 19.10
CA VAL A 497 -4.00 15.21 18.97
C VAL A 497 -3.44 16.56 18.50
N ARG A 498 -2.46 17.15 19.18
CA ARG A 498 -1.86 18.41 18.71
C ARG A 498 -1.29 18.22 17.30
N GLY A 499 -1.73 19.06 16.36
CA GLY A 499 -1.29 19.01 14.97
C GLY A 499 0.17 19.37 14.80
N VAL A 500 0.88 18.64 13.93
CA VAL A 500 2.28 18.88 13.57
C VAL A 500 2.36 19.63 12.24
N ILE A 501 3.27 20.60 12.16
CA ILE A 501 3.67 21.30 10.93
C ILE A 501 4.96 20.69 10.40
N TYR A 502 4.93 20.28 9.14
CA TYR A 502 6.06 19.76 8.40
C TYR A 502 6.59 20.84 7.45
N VAL A 503 7.91 21.04 7.42
CA VAL A 503 8.56 21.96 6.48
C VAL A 503 9.17 21.13 5.35
N VAL A 504 8.70 21.35 4.13
CA VAL A 504 9.12 20.62 2.93
C VAL A 504 10.59 20.91 2.62
N GLY A 505 11.39 19.85 2.47
CA GLY A 505 12.79 19.92 2.08
C GLY A 505 13.01 20.05 0.57
N ASP A 506 14.27 19.97 0.15
CA ASP A 506 14.63 20.09 -1.26
C ASP A 506 14.12 18.90 -2.09
N ARG A 507 13.29 19.20 -3.10
CA ARG A 507 12.74 18.22 -4.08
C ARG A 507 11.89 17.09 -3.48
N GLU A 508 11.30 17.28 -2.31
CA GLU A 508 10.39 16.28 -1.74
C GLU A 508 9.07 16.18 -2.52
N SER A 509 8.59 14.95 -2.69
CA SER A 509 7.29 14.67 -3.30
C SER A 509 6.22 14.48 -2.23
N TYR A 510 4.93 14.64 -2.58
CA TYR A 510 3.84 14.35 -1.65
C TYR A 510 3.92 12.92 -1.10
N SER A 511 4.38 11.95 -1.89
CA SER A 511 4.53 10.55 -1.45
C SER A 511 5.54 10.42 -0.33
N VAL A 512 6.67 11.13 -0.40
CA VAL A 512 7.69 11.15 0.66
C VAL A 512 7.13 11.81 1.92
N ILE A 513 6.45 12.96 1.78
CA ILE A 513 5.84 13.69 2.90
C ILE A 513 4.78 12.83 3.60
N CYS A 514 3.91 12.16 2.83
CA CYS A 514 2.90 11.24 3.34
C CYS A 514 3.51 10.09 4.14
N LYS A 515 4.57 9.47 3.59
CA LYS A 515 5.29 8.36 4.21
C LYS A 515 5.94 8.76 5.53
N SER A 516 6.63 9.90 5.55
CA SER A 516 7.36 10.39 6.73
C SER A 516 6.43 10.79 7.88
N ASN A 517 5.17 11.12 7.59
CA ASN A 517 4.22 11.62 8.59
C ASN A 517 3.00 10.71 8.81
N ASN A 518 2.99 9.51 8.21
CA ASN A 518 1.92 8.52 8.36
C ASN A 518 0.51 9.08 8.05
N ILE A 519 0.39 9.84 6.96
CA ILE A 519 -0.86 10.48 6.51
C ILE A 519 -1.17 10.12 5.05
N THR A 520 -2.45 9.96 4.70
CA THR A 520 -2.85 9.69 3.30
C THR A 520 -2.70 10.93 2.42
N LEU A 521 -2.50 10.75 1.11
CA LEU A 521 -2.44 11.89 0.18
C LEU A 521 -3.73 12.70 0.17
N ALA A 522 -4.88 12.03 0.31
CA ALA A 522 -6.19 12.67 0.36
C ALA A 522 -6.33 13.53 1.63
N SER A 523 -6.02 12.96 2.80
CA SER A 523 -6.03 13.68 4.09
C SER A 523 -5.03 14.83 4.08
N LEU A 524 -3.80 14.62 3.60
CA LEU A 524 -2.77 15.65 3.50
C LEU A 524 -3.23 16.83 2.64
N LYS A 525 -3.82 16.56 1.47
CA LYS A 525 -4.35 17.62 0.60
C LYS A 525 -5.54 18.34 1.23
N LYS A 526 -6.46 17.60 1.85
CA LYS A 526 -7.65 18.15 2.50
C LYS A 526 -7.29 19.05 3.67
N LEU A 527 -6.36 18.64 4.53
CA LEU A 527 -5.85 19.44 5.65
C LEU A 527 -5.23 20.77 5.21
N ASN A 528 -4.70 20.81 3.99
CA ASN A 528 -3.99 21.96 3.44
C ASN A 528 -4.78 22.61 2.29
N GLY A 529 -6.11 22.67 2.37
CA GLY A 529 -6.93 23.49 1.46
C GLY A 529 -7.07 22.91 0.05
N ASP A 530 -7.17 21.59 -0.08
CA ASP A 530 -7.39 20.87 -1.34
C ASP A 530 -6.42 21.30 -2.46
N LEU A 531 -5.12 21.07 -2.22
CA LEU A 531 -3.96 21.40 -3.08
C LEU A 531 -4.01 20.79 -4.51
N ARG A 532 -5.03 21.12 -5.31
CA ARG A 532 -5.23 20.64 -6.67
C ARG A 532 -4.25 21.33 -7.63
N GLY A 533 -3.32 20.54 -8.17
CA GLY A 533 -2.33 21.02 -9.14
C GLY A 533 -1.16 21.82 -8.53
N VAL A 534 -1.12 21.99 -7.22
CA VAL A 534 0.04 22.56 -6.49
C VAL A 534 1.07 21.45 -6.31
N ARG A 535 2.35 21.76 -6.53
CA ARG A 535 3.47 20.86 -6.21
C ARG A 535 4.14 21.32 -4.92
N PRO A 536 4.64 20.40 -4.07
CA PRO A 536 5.45 20.79 -2.91
C PRO A 536 6.68 21.57 -3.38
N PHE A 537 7.09 22.57 -2.60
CA PHE A 537 8.29 23.36 -2.85
C PHE A 537 9.10 23.52 -1.56
N PRO A 538 10.42 23.70 -1.65
CA PRO A 538 11.27 23.83 -0.47
C PRO A 538 10.83 24.98 0.42
N GLY A 539 10.76 24.75 1.73
CA GLY A 539 10.27 25.71 2.72
C GLY A 539 8.74 25.77 2.88
N MET A 540 7.96 25.05 2.07
CA MET A 540 6.50 24.99 2.22
C MET A 540 6.13 24.35 3.57
N GLN A 541 5.33 25.04 4.37
CA GLN A 541 4.77 24.50 5.60
C GLN A 541 3.49 23.72 5.30
N MET A 542 3.36 22.51 5.87
CA MET A 542 2.21 21.62 5.67
C MET A 542 1.70 21.04 6.99
N LYS A 543 0.38 21.02 7.16
CA LYS A 543 -0.31 20.27 8.21
C LYS A 543 -0.28 18.78 7.88
N VAL A 544 0.30 17.94 8.73
CA VAL A 544 0.56 16.52 8.43
C VAL A 544 -0.04 15.51 9.41
N THR A 545 -0.78 15.97 10.43
CA THR A 545 -1.45 15.11 11.41
C THR A 545 -2.94 15.07 11.09
N ASP A 546 -3.41 13.91 10.61
CA ASP A 546 -4.83 13.69 10.32
C ASP A 546 -5.65 13.75 11.62
N GLY A 547 -6.70 14.56 11.65
CA GLY A 547 -7.47 14.86 12.87
C GLY A 547 -6.73 15.71 13.92
N GLY A 548 -5.59 16.33 13.55
CA GLY A 548 -4.81 17.14 14.48
C GLY A 548 -5.42 18.52 14.80
N ASP A 549 -5.27 19.01 16.04
CA ASP A 549 -5.61 20.38 16.44
C ASP A 549 -4.51 21.36 16.01
N TYR A 550 -4.87 22.26 15.09
CA TYR A 550 -4.02 23.30 14.52
C TYR A 550 -4.36 24.71 15.01
N ALA A 551 -5.24 24.88 16.01
CA ALA A 551 -5.65 26.20 16.49
C ALA A 551 -4.47 27.09 16.92
N TRP A 552 -3.37 26.48 17.39
CA TRP A 552 -2.15 27.19 17.75
C TRP A 552 -1.41 27.80 16.54
N PHE A 553 -1.52 27.17 15.36
CA PHE A 553 -0.87 27.60 14.12
C PHE A 553 -1.80 28.49 13.29
N ASP A 554 -3.09 28.15 13.24
CA ASP A 554 -4.11 28.91 12.50
C ASP A 554 -4.42 30.27 13.13
N LYS A 555 -3.98 30.49 14.38
CA LYS A 555 -4.13 31.77 15.08
C LYS A 555 -3.30 32.89 14.42
N ASP A 556 -2.09 32.56 13.99
CA ASP A 556 -1.11 33.52 13.47
C ASP A 556 -0.66 33.22 12.03
N HIS A 557 -1.10 32.11 11.42
CA HIS A 557 -0.80 31.75 10.04
C HIS A 557 -2.05 31.71 9.15
N ARG A 558 -1.95 32.31 7.95
CA ARG A 558 -2.99 32.30 6.90
C ARG A 558 -2.50 31.61 5.65
N GLN A 559 -3.27 30.66 5.13
CA GLN A 559 -2.93 29.98 3.89
C GLN A 559 -3.09 30.89 2.65
N ILE A 560 -2.17 30.77 1.69
CA ILE A 560 -2.21 31.45 0.40
C ILE A 560 -3.09 30.64 -0.56
N GLN A 561 -4.18 31.25 -1.03
CA GLN A 561 -5.06 30.65 -2.03
C GLN A 561 -4.57 30.92 -3.46
N ARG A 562 -5.15 30.20 -4.43
CA ARG A 562 -4.79 30.34 -5.84
C ARG A 562 -5.12 31.75 -6.34
N ASN A 563 -4.19 32.34 -7.11
CA ASN A 563 -4.29 33.69 -7.70
C ASN A 563 -4.27 34.87 -6.70
N GLU A 564 -3.90 34.62 -5.44
CA GLU A 564 -3.74 35.71 -4.47
C GLU A 564 -2.40 36.42 -4.64
N THR A 565 -2.41 37.72 -4.38
CA THR A 565 -1.21 38.57 -4.39
C THR A 565 -1.01 39.20 -3.03
N TRP A 566 0.21 39.66 -2.76
CA TRP A 566 0.47 40.43 -1.54
C TRP A 566 -0.50 41.60 -1.32
N LYS A 567 -0.96 42.26 -2.41
CA LYS A 567 -1.92 43.38 -2.32
C LYS A 567 -3.32 42.93 -1.91
N THR A 568 -3.79 41.79 -2.42
CA THR A 568 -5.13 41.29 -2.10
C THR A 568 -5.19 40.80 -0.66
N ILE A 569 -4.15 40.10 -0.20
CA ILE A 569 -4.06 39.59 1.17
C ILE A 569 -3.89 40.74 2.18
N ALA A 570 -3.02 41.72 1.89
CA ALA A 570 -2.86 42.88 2.77
C ALA A 570 -4.17 43.67 2.93
N LYS A 571 -4.96 43.79 1.86
CA LYS A 571 -6.27 44.44 1.88
C LYS A 571 -7.28 43.65 2.73
N GLU A 572 -7.31 42.33 2.60
CA GLU A 572 -8.16 41.44 3.41
C GLU A 572 -7.85 41.55 4.89
N LEU A 573 -6.56 41.54 5.25
CA LEU A 573 -6.10 41.59 6.64
C LEU A 573 -6.15 43.00 7.25
N GLY A 574 -6.48 44.03 6.46
CA GLY A 574 -6.40 45.43 6.91
C GLY A 574 -4.98 45.88 7.26
N MET A 575 -3.94 45.20 6.73
CA MET A 575 -2.55 45.45 7.05
C MET A 575 -1.86 46.31 5.98
N LYS A 576 -0.86 47.10 6.38
CA LYS A 576 0.02 47.76 5.41
C LYS A 576 0.85 46.69 4.68
N LEU A 577 0.84 46.73 3.35
CA LEU A 577 1.60 45.81 2.47
C LEU A 577 3.08 45.65 2.89
N LYS A 578 3.73 46.74 3.32
CA LYS A 578 5.13 46.73 3.78
C LYS A 578 5.30 45.95 5.08
N ALA A 579 4.32 45.99 5.99
CA ALA A 579 4.36 45.25 7.26
C ALA A 579 4.16 43.75 7.03
N LEU A 580 3.17 43.37 6.20
CA LEU A 580 2.92 41.97 5.85
C LEU A 580 4.15 41.31 5.18
N LYS A 581 4.83 42.03 4.29
CA LYS A 581 6.09 41.56 3.68
C LYS A 581 7.26 41.48 4.67
N ALA A 582 7.29 42.35 5.68
CA ALA A 582 8.35 42.32 6.69
C ALA A 582 8.19 41.15 7.67
N LEU A 583 6.94 40.71 7.92
CA LEU A 583 6.63 39.52 8.73
C LEU A 583 6.98 38.20 8.03
N ASN A 584 7.11 38.22 6.70
CA ASN A 584 7.27 37.03 5.86
C ASN A 584 8.45 37.19 4.88
N PRO A 585 9.68 37.45 5.37
CA PRO A 585 10.86 37.75 4.54
C PRO A 585 11.29 36.59 3.63
N GLU A 586 10.89 35.37 3.95
CA GLU A 586 11.16 34.14 3.19
C GLU A 586 10.40 34.08 1.85
N TYR A 587 9.32 34.86 1.70
CA TYR A 587 8.55 34.90 0.46
C TYR A 587 9.03 36.02 -0.47
N GLY A 588 9.23 35.66 -1.74
CA GLY A 588 9.68 36.56 -2.79
C GLY A 588 8.61 37.50 -3.34
N LYS A 589 8.82 37.97 -4.59
CA LYS A 589 7.86 38.85 -5.29
C LYS A 589 6.52 38.16 -5.58
N GLU A 590 6.56 36.86 -5.83
CA GLU A 590 5.40 36.02 -6.12
C GLU A 590 5.07 35.11 -4.94
N LEU A 591 3.77 34.91 -4.70
CA LEU A 591 3.27 34.02 -3.66
C LEU A 591 2.88 32.68 -4.28
N SER A 592 3.37 31.59 -3.70
CA SER A 592 3.02 30.23 -4.12
C SER A 592 1.75 29.77 -3.39
N ALA A 593 0.76 29.32 -4.16
CA ALA A 593 -0.47 28.77 -3.60
C ALA A 593 -0.17 27.55 -2.71
N GLY A 594 -0.88 27.45 -1.59
CA GLY A 594 -0.73 26.38 -0.60
C GLY A 594 0.25 26.69 0.54
N GLY A 595 1.13 27.69 0.39
CA GLY A 595 1.99 28.16 1.50
C GLY A 595 1.21 28.92 2.58
N TYR A 596 1.85 29.23 3.69
CA TYR A 596 1.26 29.98 4.82
C TYR A 596 2.05 31.26 5.09
N LEU A 597 1.34 32.37 5.32
CA LEU A 597 1.90 33.64 5.75
C LEU A 597 1.63 33.86 7.24
N LEU A 598 2.62 34.34 7.97
CA LEU A 598 2.47 34.92 9.29
C LEU A 598 1.69 36.24 9.20
N VAL A 599 0.61 36.38 9.97
CA VAL A 599 -0.32 37.52 9.92
C VAL A 599 -0.43 38.30 11.23
N GLN A 600 0.29 37.88 12.29
CA GLN A 600 0.33 38.55 13.59
C GLN A 600 1.76 38.73 14.10
#